data_AF-A0A351YEY9-F1
#
_entry.id   AF-A0A351YEY9-F1
#
_cell.length_a   1.000
_cell.length_b   1.000
_cell.length_c   1.000
_cell.angle_alpha   90.00
_cell.angle_beta   90.00
_cell.angle_gamma   90.00
#
_symmetry.space_group_name_H-M   'P 1'
#
loop_
_entity.id
_entity.type
_entity.pdbx_description
1 polymer ?
#
loop_
_entity_poly.entity_id
_entity_poly.type
_entity_poly.pdbx_seq_one_letter_code
_entity_poly.pdbx_strand_id
1 'polypeptide(L)'
;RYMFRLLALKEVFTQPKRFGFCLRRSQLYPPMHYRLVDVDSTITSLTDFARSQGVLVRQLKEANPWIQGYTLHNRTRRHYVVAIPDSASLHYRPEDTRAHDPAWVID
;
A
#
# COMPACT_ATOMS: atom_id res chain seq x y z
N ARG A 1 -12.29 28.59 -10.12
CA ARG A 1 -10.87 28.16 -10.23
C ARG A 1 -10.68 26.64 -10.23
N TYR A 2 -11.44 25.87 -9.44
CA TYR A 2 -11.29 24.41 -9.37
C TYR A 2 -11.75 23.65 -10.63
N MET A 3 -12.77 24.15 -11.35
CA MET A 3 -13.30 23.52 -12.56
C MET A 3 -12.22 23.25 -13.62
N PHE A 4 -11.40 24.26 -13.95
CA PHE A 4 -10.36 24.13 -14.95
C PHE A 4 -9.22 23.20 -14.52
N ARG A 5 -8.91 23.14 -13.22
CA ARG A 5 -7.91 22.18 -12.69
C ARG A 5 -8.42 20.75 -12.82
N LEU A 6 -9.70 20.53 -12.52
CA LEU A 6 -10.33 19.22 -12.63
C LEU A 6 -10.39 18.76 -14.10
N LEU A 7 -10.73 19.68 -15.02
CA LEU A 7 -10.69 19.44 -16.46
C LEU A 7 -9.27 19.08 -16.93
N ALA A 8 -8.27 19.89 -16.57
CA ALA A 8 -6.88 19.64 -16.93
C ALA A 8 -6.39 18.28 -16.41
N LEU A 9 -6.75 17.93 -15.17
CA LEU A 9 -6.42 16.64 -14.60
C LEU A 9 -7.06 15.50 -15.42
N LYS A 10 -8.35 15.61 -15.73
CA LYS A 10 -9.07 14.62 -16.55
C LYS A 10 -8.40 14.42 -17.91
N GLU A 11 -8.02 15.50 -18.58
CA GLU A 11 -7.31 15.42 -19.86
C GLU A 11 -5.97 14.70 -19.75
N VAL A 12 -5.18 15.01 -18.72
CA VAL A 12 -3.89 14.33 -18.45
C VAL A 12 -4.09 12.84 -18.19
N PHE A 13 -5.07 12.46 -17.38
CA PHE A 13 -5.36 11.05 -17.09
C PHE A 13 -5.89 10.28 -18.32
N THR A 14 -6.58 10.96 -19.22
CA THR A 14 -7.12 10.34 -20.44
C THR A 14 -6.04 10.12 -21.49
N GLN A 15 -5.10 11.07 -21.65
CA GLN A 15 -4.07 11.04 -22.70
C GLN A 15 -2.68 11.48 -22.18
N PRO A 16 -2.06 10.72 -21.27
CA PRO A 16 -0.81 11.11 -20.61
C PRO A 16 0.35 11.32 -21.61
N LYS A 17 0.42 10.51 -22.68
CA LYS A 17 1.45 10.61 -23.72
C LYS A 17 1.47 11.99 -24.42
N ARG A 18 0.31 12.63 -24.61
CA ARG A 18 0.22 13.98 -25.23
C ARG A 18 0.87 15.07 -24.39
N PHE A 19 0.93 14.86 -23.08
CA PHE A 19 1.51 15.81 -22.12
C PHE A 19 2.96 15.46 -21.74
N GLY A 20 3.59 14.51 -22.45
CA GLY A 20 5.00 14.15 -22.26
C GLY A 20 5.27 13.11 -21.16
N PHE A 21 4.24 12.45 -20.63
CA PHE A 21 4.44 11.34 -19.70
C PHE A 21 4.86 10.08 -20.46
N CYS A 22 6.15 9.74 -20.37
CA CYS A 22 6.76 8.56 -21.00
C CYS A 22 7.31 7.63 -19.92
N LEU A 23 6.44 6.93 -19.19
CA LEU A 23 6.84 6.01 -18.14
C LEU A 23 7.13 4.62 -18.70
N ARG A 24 8.16 3.96 -18.17
CA ARG A 24 8.41 2.52 -18.38
C ARG A 24 7.80 1.73 -17.23
N ARG A 25 7.43 0.47 -17.46
CA ARG A 25 6.91 -0.43 -16.43
C ARG A 25 7.88 -0.63 -15.29
N SER A 26 9.18 -0.67 -15.58
CA SER A 26 10.23 -0.76 -14.56
C SER A 26 10.34 0.47 -13.66
N GLN A 27 9.79 1.62 -14.07
CA GLN A 27 9.77 2.86 -13.27
C GLN A 27 8.53 2.95 -12.38
N LEU A 28 7.55 2.06 -12.57
CA LEU A 28 6.40 1.97 -11.70
C LEU A 28 6.80 1.33 -10.36
N TYR A 29 6.09 1.70 -9.30
CA TYR A 29 6.28 1.05 -8.01
C TYR A 29 5.70 -0.36 -8.05
N PRO A 30 6.47 -1.37 -7.62
CA PRO A 30 5.95 -2.73 -7.56
C PRO A 30 4.84 -2.84 -6.52
N PRO A 31 3.81 -3.68 -6.78
CA PRO A 31 2.75 -3.92 -5.82
C PRO A 31 3.31 -4.63 -4.58
N MET A 32 2.89 -4.20 -3.40
CA MET A 32 3.18 -4.91 -2.15
C MET A 32 2.11 -5.95 -1.88
N HIS A 33 2.51 -7.19 -1.58
CA HIS A 33 1.59 -8.23 -1.15
C HIS A 33 1.43 -8.22 0.37
N TYR A 34 0.18 -8.42 0.80
CA TYR A 34 -0.19 -8.46 2.20
C TYR A 34 -0.98 -9.72 2.50
N ARG A 35 -0.68 -10.34 3.64
CA ARG A 35 -1.52 -11.33 4.28
C ARG A 35 -2.44 -10.63 5.27
N LEU A 36 -3.74 -10.79 5.08
CA LEU A 36 -4.75 -10.25 6.00
C LEU A 36 -4.92 -11.22 7.17
N VAL A 37 -4.89 -10.70 8.39
CA VAL A 37 -5.13 -11.46 9.61
C VAL A 37 -6.25 -10.82 10.39
N ASP A 38 -7.28 -11.61 10.66
CA ASP A 38 -8.38 -11.21 11.52
C ASP A 38 -7.94 -11.28 12.98
N VAL A 39 -8.07 -10.17 13.69
CA VAL A 39 -7.75 -10.03 15.10
C VAL A 39 -8.99 -9.58 15.85
N ASP A 40 -9.46 -10.44 16.75
CA ASP A 40 -10.56 -10.19 17.69
C ASP A 40 -10.06 -9.90 19.12
N SER A 41 -8.76 -10.06 19.36
CA SER A 41 -8.14 -9.93 20.67
C SER A 41 -7.43 -8.58 20.86
N THR A 42 -7.14 -8.25 22.12
CA THR A 42 -6.34 -7.07 22.47
C THR A 42 -4.87 -7.38 22.25
N ILE A 43 -4.18 -6.55 21.45
CA ILE A 43 -2.73 -6.66 21.26
C ILE A 43 -2.04 -5.75 22.28
N THR A 44 -1.47 -6.36 23.33
CA THR A 44 -0.77 -5.63 24.39
C THR A 44 0.56 -5.03 23.93
N SER A 45 1.23 -5.68 22.97
CA SER A 45 2.50 -5.23 22.40
C SER A 45 2.53 -5.54 20.91
N LEU A 46 2.46 -4.50 20.09
CA LEU A 46 2.58 -4.60 18.65
C LEU A 46 3.97 -5.12 18.24
N THR A 47 4.97 -4.93 19.10
CA THR A 47 6.33 -5.45 18.92
C THR A 47 6.39 -6.96 18.97
N ASP A 48 5.78 -7.56 19.98
CA ASP A 48 5.77 -9.01 20.11
C ASP A 48 4.87 -9.65 19.05
N PHE A 49 3.75 -8.99 18.74
CA PHE A 49 2.89 -9.39 17.64
C PHE A 49 3.64 -9.39 16.30
N ALA A 50 4.29 -8.27 15.93
CA ALA A 50 5.06 -8.17 14.69
C ALA A 50 6.16 -9.25 14.63
N ARG A 51 6.89 -9.46 15.74
CA ARG A 51 7.93 -10.49 15.84
C ARG A 51 7.36 -11.90 15.62
N SER A 52 6.20 -12.23 16.20
CA SER A 52 5.53 -13.52 15.99
C SER A 52 5.14 -13.76 14.52
N GLN A 53 4.91 -12.68 13.77
CA GLN A 53 4.55 -12.72 12.36
C GLN A 53 5.78 -12.59 11.43
N GLY A 54 6.99 -12.52 12.00
CA GLY A 54 8.25 -12.43 11.25
C GLY A 54 8.52 -11.06 10.63
N VAL A 55 7.81 -10.00 11.05
CA VAL A 55 7.96 -8.64 10.51
C VAL A 55 8.43 -7.66 11.56
N LEU A 56 9.04 -6.56 11.13
CA LEU A 56 9.40 -5.45 12.01
C LEU A 56 8.16 -4.61 12.34
N VAL A 57 8.14 -4.02 13.54
CA VAL A 57 7.05 -3.12 13.97
C VAL A 57 6.86 -1.97 13.00
N ARG A 58 7.95 -1.41 12.50
CA ARG A 58 7.91 -0.33 11.50
C ARG A 58 7.15 -0.76 10.25
N GLN A 59 7.44 -1.94 9.71
CA GLN A 59 6.80 -2.48 8.51
C GLN A 59 5.31 -2.73 8.74
N LEU A 60 4.97 -3.26 9.92
CA LEU A 60 3.57 -3.47 10.29
C LEU A 60 2.79 -2.14 10.40
N LYS A 61 3.41 -1.09 10.93
CA LYS A 61 2.80 0.25 11.03
C LYS A 61 2.68 0.93 9.68
N GLU A 62 3.66 0.78 8.79
CA GLU A 62 3.59 1.27 7.41
C GLU A 62 2.41 0.64 6.65
N ALA A 63 2.17 -0.67 6.86
CA ALA A 63 1.04 -1.39 6.29
C ALA A 63 -0.32 -1.04 6.93
N ASN A 64 -0.34 -0.56 8.17
CA ASN A 64 -1.56 -0.24 8.93
C ASN A 64 -1.53 1.17 9.54
N PRO A 65 -1.66 2.23 8.73
CA PRO A 65 -1.55 3.63 9.22
C PRO A 65 -2.60 4.02 10.28
N TRP A 66 -3.69 3.26 10.38
CA TRP A 66 -4.75 3.47 11.36
C TRP A 66 -4.34 3.06 12.78
N ILE A 67 -3.27 2.27 12.95
CA ILE A 67 -2.70 1.91 14.27
C ILE A 67 -1.65 2.95 14.65
N GLN A 68 -2.05 3.98 15.40
CA GLN A 68 -1.12 5.03 15.82
C GLN A 68 -0.18 4.58 16.94
N GLY A 69 -0.69 3.79 17.90
CA GLY A 69 0.05 3.35 19.09
C GLY A 69 0.98 2.14 18.87
N TYR A 70 1.48 1.60 19.97
CA TYR A 70 2.18 0.30 20.02
C TYR A 70 1.29 -0.82 20.61
N THR A 71 0.01 -0.54 20.80
CA THR A 71 -0.97 -1.45 21.38
C THR A 71 -2.29 -1.31 20.61
N LEU A 72 -3.06 -2.38 20.56
CA LEU A 72 -4.41 -2.39 20.00
C LEU A 72 -5.38 -2.81 21.09
N HIS A 73 -6.06 -1.82 21.69
CA HIS A 73 -7.05 -2.06 22.73
C HIS A 73 -8.38 -2.44 22.10
N ASN A 74 -8.89 -3.64 22.41
CA ASN A 74 -10.15 -4.12 21.87
C ASN A 74 -11.21 -4.34 22.96
N ARG A 75 -11.61 -3.26 23.65
CA ARG A 75 -12.64 -3.33 24.72
C ARG A 75 -14.01 -3.75 24.19
N THR A 76 -14.31 -3.43 22.94
CA THR A 76 -15.60 -3.65 22.28
C THR A 76 -15.67 -4.96 21.48
N ARG A 77 -14.64 -5.83 21.53
CA ARG A 77 -14.54 -7.09 20.77
C ARG A 77 -14.86 -6.93 19.28
N ARG A 78 -14.36 -5.86 18.67
CA ARG A 78 -14.50 -5.64 17.23
C ARG A 78 -13.51 -6.52 16.47
N HIS A 79 -13.90 -6.96 15.29
CA HIS A 79 -12.99 -7.64 14.38
C HIS A 79 -12.15 -6.61 13.64
N TYR A 80 -10.83 -6.71 13.77
CA TYR A 80 -9.87 -5.88 13.04
C TYR A 80 -9.16 -6.73 11.98
N VAL A 81 -9.03 -6.19 10.78
CA VAL A 81 -8.21 -6.80 9.73
C VAL A 81 -6.85 -6.12 9.75
N VAL A 82 -5.82 -6.86 10.15
CA VAL A 82 -4.43 -6.36 10.17
C VAL A 82 -3.72 -6.87 8.92
N ALA A 83 -3.19 -5.94 8.13
CA ALA A 83 -2.41 -6.26 6.94
C ALA A 83 -0.95 -6.53 7.33
N ILE A 84 -0.47 -7.74 7.09
CA ILE A 84 0.92 -8.13 7.35
C ILE A 84 1.65 -8.19 6.01
N PRO A 85 2.71 -7.39 5.80
CA PRO A 85 3.47 -7.44 4.55
C PRO A 85 4.19 -8.79 4.42
N ASP A 86 4.17 -9.36 3.22
CA ASP A 86 4.98 -10.55 2.94
C ASP A 86 6.47 -10.18 2.81
N SER A 87 7.33 -11.05 3.31
CA SER A 87 8.79 -10.89 3.30
C SER A 87 9.35 -10.67 1.89
N ALA A 88 8.81 -11.36 0.88
CA ALA A 88 9.21 -11.20 -0.51
C ALA A 88 8.89 -9.79 -1.06
N SER A 89 7.78 -9.19 -0.60
CA SER A 89 7.30 -7.88 -1.06
C SER A 89 8.02 -6.69 -0.41
N LEU A 90 8.82 -6.94 0.63
CA LEU A 90 9.63 -5.90 1.26
C LEU A 90 10.82 -5.48 0.40
N HIS A 91 11.22 -6.35 -0.54
CA HIS A 91 12.31 -6.09 -1.46
C HIS A 91 11.77 -5.51 -2.77
N TYR A 92 12.42 -4.46 -3.27
CA TYR A 92 12.04 -3.82 -4.52
C TYR A 92 12.27 -4.77 -5.71
N ARG A 93 11.17 -5.19 -6.36
CA ARG A 93 11.18 -6.08 -7.53
C ARG A 93 10.36 -5.47 -8.67
N PRO A 94 10.96 -4.68 -9.57
CA PRO A 94 10.24 -3.98 -10.62
C PRO A 94 9.71 -4.91 -11.73
N GLU A 95 10.23 -6.14 -11.80
CA GLU A 95 9.84 -7.19 -12.76
C GLU A 95 8.38 -7.63 -12.59
N ASP A 96 7.89 -7.64 -11.34
CA ASP A 96 6.53 -8.05 -10.98
C ASP A 96 5.49 -6.95 -11.24
N THR A 97 5.94 -5.74 -11.61
CA THR A 97 5.06 -4.58 -11.73
C THR A 97 4.20 -4.65 -12.99
N ARG A 98 2.88 -4.76 -12.81
CA ARG A 98 1.91 -4.65 -13.90
C ARG A 98 1.28 -3.26 -13.94
N ALA A 99 1.34 -2.60 -15.10
CA ALA A 99 0.62 -1.36 -15.31
C ALA A 99 -0.89 -1.59 -15.27
N HIS A 100 -1.60 -0.82 -14.44
CA HIS A 100 -3.07 -0.87 -14.38
C HIS A 100 -3.68 -0.36 -15.71
N ASP A 101 -3.17 0.78 -16.20
CA ASP A 101 -3.58 1.36 -17.48
C ASP A 101 -2.37 1.37 -18.45
N PRO A 102 -2.43 0.62 -19.55
CA PRO A 102 -1.38 0.61 -20.58
C PRO A 102 -1.13 1.98 -21.23
N ALA A 103 -2.09 2.91 -21.20
CA ALA A 103 -1.92 4.25 -21.78
C ALA A 103 -0.82 5.07 -21.09
N TRP A 104 -0.51 4.75 -19.83
CA TRP A 104 0.54 5.42 -19.05
C TRP A 104 1.95 4.92 -19.35
N VAL A 105 2.08 3.78 -20.02
CA VAL A 105 3.37 3.12 -20.25
C VAL A 105 3.70 3.09 -21.73
N ILE A 106 4.99 3.16 -22.05
CA ILE A 106 5.51 3.16 -23.43
C ILE A 106 5.96 1.77 -23.91
N ASP A 107 6.13 0.82 -22.98
CA ASP A 107 6.49 -0.58 -23.22
C ASP A 107 5.30 -1.55 -23.27
#